data_AF-A0A2S5M404-F1
#
_entry.id   AF-A0A2S5M404-F1
#
_cell.length_a   1.000
_cell.length_b   1.000
_cell.length_c   1.000
_cell.angle_alpha   90.00
_cell.angle_beta   90.00
_cell.angle_gamma   90.00
#
_symmetry.space_group_name_H-M   'P 1'
#
loop_
_entity.id
_entity.type
_entity.pdbx_description
1 polymer ?
#
loop_
_entity_poly.entity_id
_entity_poly.type
_entity_poly.pdbx_seq_one_letter_code
_entity_poly.pdbx_strand_id
1 'polypeptide(L)'
;MMIMPPSKTYRRARRWETFEMIFEPIPRADGSLIWHGTDIDWSVANPRHFWTVVEGDTGQLYLVPGWHYVNRIGYVHCEHAWDGAAADHPVYRT
;
A
#
# COMPACT_ATOMS: atom_id res chain seq x y z
N MET A 1 23.06 18.54 -24.98
CA MET A 1 22.06 17.47 -25.06
C MET A 1 21.65 17.12 -23.63
N MET A 2 20.40 17.41 -23.24
CA MET A 2 19.91 17.12 -21.89
C MET A 2 19.32 15.70 -21.92
N ILE A 3 19.96 14.75 -21.24
CA ILE A 3 19.42 13.41 -21.07
C ILE A 3 18.41 13.51 -19.92
N MET A 4 17.11 13.40 -20.22
CA MET A 4 16.12 13.26 -19.16
C MET A 4 16.33 11.91 -18.47
N PRO A 5 16.29 11.85 -17.13
CA PRO A 5 16.30 10.56 -16.45
C PRO A 5 15.09 9.74 -16.94
N PRO A 6 15.23 8.41 -17.04
CA PRO A 6 14.11 7.56 -17.43
C PRO A 6 12.91 7.85 -16.52
N SER A 7 11.72 8.02 -17.11
CA SER A 7 10.50 8.18 -16.35
C SER A 7 10.33 6.97 -15.44
N LYS A 8 10.51 7.14 -14.13
CA LYS A 8 10.21 6.07 -13.18
C LYS A 8 8.70 5.81 -13.22
N THR A 9 8.32 4.65 -13.74
CA THR A 9 6.93 4.18 -13.71
C THR A 9 6.68 3.54 -12.35
N TYR A 10 6.13 4.31 -11.41
CA TYR A 10 5.81 3.81 -10.07
C TYR A 10 4.52 2.99 -10.08
N ARG A 11 4.48 1.90 -9.32
CA ARG A 11 3.28 1.08 -9.12
C ARG A 11 2.44 1.71 -8.00
N ARG A 12 1.35 2.38 -8.40
CA ARG A 12 0.32 2.93 -7.51
C ARG A 12 -0.72 1.86 -7.20
N ALA A 13 -1.52 2.06 -6.14
CA ALA A 13 -2.57 1.10 -5.78
C ALA A 13 -3.60 0.89 -6.90
N ARG A 14 -4.00 1.98 -7.59
CA ARG A 14 -5.05 1.97 -8.65
C ARG A 14 -6.40 1.49 -8.10
N ARG A 15 -7.30 1.03 -8.99
CA ARG A 15 -8.54 0.36 -8.59
C ARG A 15 -8.22 -1.00 -7.99
N TRP A 16 -9.11 -1.53 -7.16
CA TRP A 16 -8.90 -2.77 -6.41
C TRP A 16 -8.53 -3.96 -7.31
N GLU A 17 -9.21 -4.17 -8.43
CA GLU A 17 -8.94 -5.30 -9.33
C GLU A 17 -7.55 -5.22 -9.95
N THR A 18 -7.07 -3.99 -10.19
CA THR A 18 -5.71 -3.74 -10.66
C THR A 18 -4.69 -3.91 -9.53
N PHE A 19 -5.05 -3.51 -8.31
CA PHE A 19 -4.23 -3.70 -7.12
C PHE A 19 -3.94 -5.17 -6.88
N GLU A 20 -4.97 -6.01 -6.88
CA GLU A 20 -4.85 -7.46 -6.67
C GLU A 20 -3.91 -8.10 -7.68
N MET A 21 -4.05 -7.74 -8.96
CA MET A 21 -3.22 -8.24 -10.04
C MET A 21 -1.75 -7.82 -9.95
N ILE A 22 -1.48 -6.60 -9.46
CA ILE A 22 -0.12 -6.06 -9.41
C ILE A 22 0.62 -6.50 -8.15
N PHE A 23 -0.08 -6.57 -7.01
CA PHE A 23 0.53 -6.69 -5.70
C PHE A 23 0.28 -8.03 -5.00
N GLU A 24 -0.68 -8.82 -5.48
CA GLU A 24 -1.04 -10.14 -4.93
C GLU A 24 -1.19 -10.11 -3.39
N PRO A 25 -2.30 -9.55 -2.88
CA PRO A 25 -2.58 -9.47 -1.45
C PRO A 25 -2.60 -10.85 -0.81
N ILE A 26 -1.93 -10.97 0.34
CA ILE A 26 -1.83 -12.20 1.11
C ILE A 26 -2.96 -12.18 2.16
N PRO A 27 -3.96 -13.07 2.05
CA PRO A 27 -5.00 -13.18 3.06
C PRO A 27 -4.45 -13.77 4.35
N ARG A 28 -5.09 -13.40 5.46
CA ARG A 28 -4.91 -14.02 6.76
C ARG A 28 -5.46 -15.44 6.75
N ALA A 29 -5.18 -16.18 7.82
CA ALA A 29 -5.67 -17.54 8.00
C ALA A 29 -7.21 -17.66 7.98
N ASP A 30 -7.92 -16.59 8.35
CA ASP A 30 -9.38 -16.50 8.32
C ASP A 30 -9.95 -16.03 6.97
N GLY A 31 -9.10 -15.81 5.97
CA GLY A 31 -9.47 -15.31 4.65
C GLY A 31 -9.61 -13.78 4.57
N SER A 32 -9.48 -13.04 5.68
CA SER A 32 -9.54 -11.58 5.65
C SER A 32 -8.25 -10.97 5.09
N LEU A 33 -8.36 -9.84 4.39
CA LEU A 33 -7.22 -9.12 3.82
C LEU A 33 -6.67 -8.01 4.73
N ILE A 34 -7.40 -7.66 5.79
CA ILE A 34 -7.00 -6.60 6.71
C ILE A 34 -6.22 -7.22 7.87
N TRP A 35 -4.92 -6.94 7.88
CA TRP A 35 -3.98 -7.25 8.95
C TRP A 35 -4.01 -6.13 10.00
N HIS A 36 -4.17 -6.49 11.27
CA HIS A 36 -4.00 -5.54 12.37
C HIS A 36 -2.53 -5.48 12.78
N GLY A 37 -2.14 -4.37 13.41
CA GLY A 37 -0.75 -4.20 13.81
C GLY A 37 -0.26 -5.21 14.86
N THR A 38 -1.17 -5.88 15.56
CA THR A 38 -0.87 -6.98 16.47
C THR A 38 -0.60 -8.30 15.76
N ASP A 39 -1.00 -8.44 14.49
CA ASP A 39 -0.80 -9.63 13.67
C ASP A 39 0.54 -9.63 12.93
N ILE A 40 1.28 -8.51 12.97
CA ILE A 40 2.49 -8.28 12.19
C ILE A 40 3.71 -8.31 13.11
N ASP A 41 4.67 -9.17 12.81
CA ASP A 41 5.99 -9.10 13.43
C ASP A 41 6.81 -7.97 12.79
N TRP A 42 6.73 -6.80 13.42
CA TRP A 42 7.43 -5.59 12.96
C TRP A 42 8.95 -5.70 12.96
N SER A 43 9.53 -6.68 13.66
CA SER A 43 10.98 -6.87 13.68
C SER A 43 11.52 -7.44 12.37
N VAL A 44 10.67 -8.10 11.59
CA VAL A 44 11.04 -8.74 10.31
C VAL A 44 10.25 -8.20 9.11
N ALA A 45 9.14 -7.49 9.34
CA ALA A 45 8.30 -6.98 8.28
C ALA A 45 9.02 -5.91 7.43
N ASN A 46 8.89 -5.99 6.10
CA ASN A 46 9.39 -4.96 5.19
C ASN A 46 8.25 -4.00 4.80
N PRO A 47 8.33 -2.69 5.11
CA PRO A 47 7.26 -1.74 4.81
C PRO A 47 6.89 -1.63 3.34
N ARG A 48 7.77 -2.04 2.42
CA ARG A 48 7.48 -2.07 0.99
C ARG A 48 6.44 -3.12 0.58
N HIS A 49 6.15 -4.11 1.41
CA HIS A 49 5.13 -5.12 1.16
C HIS A 49 3.79 -4.77 1.81
N PHE A 50 3.69 -3.62 2.46
CA PHE A 50 2.49 -3.21 3.16
C PHE A 50 1.88 -1.96 2.56
N TRP A 51 0.56 -1.98 2.52
CA TRP A 51 -0.28 -0.83 2.21
C TRP A 51 -1.16 -0.54 3.42
N THR A 52 -1.14 0.69 3.90
CA THR A 52 -2.03 1.14 4.97
C THR A 52 -3.42 1.38 4.40
N VAL A 53 -4.43 0.77 5.01
CA VAL A 53 -5.85 1.03 4.75
C VAL A 53 -6.28 2.24 5.57
N VAL A 54 -6.76 3.27 4.89
CA VAL A 54 -7.31 4.49 5.51
C VAL A 54 -8.72 4.73 5.03
N GLU A 55 -9.55 5.34 5.86
CA GLU A 55 -10.89 5.79 5.49
C GLU A 55 -10.86 7.30 5.25
N GLY A 56 -11.46 7.73 4.13
CA GLY A 56 -11.69 9.15 3.83
C GLY A 56 -13.04 9.63 4.38
N ASP A 57 -13.24 10.94 4.35
CA ASP A 57 -14.42 11.61 4.96
C ASP A 57 -15.78 11.14 4.43
N THR A 58 -15.82 10.51 3.25
CA THR A 58 -17.05 9.97 2.63
C THR A 58 -17.23 8.47 2.86
N GLY A 59 -16.49 7.85 3.79
CA GLY A 59 -16.54 6.41 4.08
C GLY A 59 -15.88 5.52 3.02
N GLN A 60 -15.14 6.11 2.08
CA GLN A 60 -14.39 5.36 1.06
C GLN A 60 -13.04 4.91 1.64
N LEU A 61 -12.63 3.69 1.32
CA LEU A 61 -11.34 3.15 1.72
C LEU A 61 -10.27 3.41 0.66
N TYR A 62 -9.08 3.80 1.11
CA TYR A 62 -7.91 4.06 0.27
C TYR A 62 -6.70 3.26 0.76
N LEU A 63 -5.79 2.97 -0.17
CA LEU A 63 -4.52 2.29 0.09
C LEU A 63 -3.36 3.27 -0.08
N VAL A 64 -2.61 3.46 1.00
CA VAL A 64 -1.42 4.30 1.04
C VAL A 64 -0.19 3.41 1.20
N PRO A 65 0.88 3.60 0.41
CA PRO A 65 2.07 2.76 0.51
C PRO A 65 2.76 2.95 1.86
N GLY A 66 3.24 1.84 2.41
CA GLY A 66 4.01 1.79 3.65
C GLY A 66 3.16 1.76 4.91
N TRP A 67 3.82 1.98 6.04
CA TRP A 67 3.20 1.95 7.37
C TRP A 67 2.84 3.36 7.83
N HIS A 68 1.56 3.56 8.10
CA HIS A 68 1.06 4.75 8.77
C HIS A 68 0.43 4.34 10.10
N TYR A 69 0.71 5.09 11.15
CA TYR A 69 0.25 4.76 12.51
C TYR A 69 -0.99 5.54 12.94
N VAL A 70 -1.32 6.62 12.22
CA VAL A 70 -2.43 7.53 12.50
C VAL A 70 -3.48 7.40 11.40
N ASN A 71 -4.75 7.51 11.79
CA ASN A 71 -5.92 7.37 10.90
C ASN A 71 -5.86 6.12 10.01
N ARG A 72 -5.64 4.96 10.66
CA ARG A 72 -5.46 3.66 10.02
C ARG A 72 -6.52 2.69 10.51
N ILE A 73 -7.17 2.00 9.57
CA ILE A 73 -8.00 0.82 9.85
C ILE A 73 -7.13 -0.42 10.06
N GLY A 74 -6.23 -0.69 9.11
CA GLY A 74 -5.27 -1.78 9.19
C GLY A 74 -4.29 -1.73 8.03
N TYR A 75 -3.76 -2.88 7.67
CA TYR A 75 -2.81 -3.02 6.58
C TYR A 75 -3.23 -4.13 5.62
N VAL A 76 -2.87 -3.99 4.35
CA VAL A 76 -2.86 -5.10 3.40
C VAL A 76 -1.41 -5.51 3.19
N HIS A 77 -1.12 -6.78 3.45
CA HIS A 77 0.17 -7.40 3.16
C HIS A 77 0.16 -7.98 1.74
N CYS A 78 1.22 -7.78 0.98
CA CYS A 78 1.31 -8.10 -0.43
C CYS A 78 2.58 -8.90 -0.74
N GLU A 79 2.47 -9.85 -1.65
CA GLU A 79 3.64 -10.61 -2.14
C GLU A 79 4.62 -9.68 -2.86
N HIS A 80 4.12 -8.75 -3.68
CA HIS A 80 4.98 -7.83 -4.43
C HIS A 80 5.14 -6.48 -3.74
N ALA A 81 6.38 -6.00 -3.70
CA ALA A 81 6.72 -4.70 -3.12
C ALA A 81 6.23 -3.52 -3.97
N TRP A 82 5.84 -2.43 -3.31
CA TRP A 82 5.71 -1.11 -3.94
C TRP A 82 7.08 -0.42 -4.09
N ASP A 83 7.19 0.41 -5.13
CA ASP A 83 8.43 1.08 -5.53
C ASP A 83 8.37 2.61 -5.33
N GLY A 84 9.54 3.27 -5.36
CA GLY A 84 9.66 4.71 -5.06
C GLY A 84 9.83 5.03 -3.58
N ALA A 85 9.93 6.31 -3.24
CA ALA A 85 9.80 6.82 -1.88
C ALA A 85 8.34 7.19 -1.60
N ALA A 86 7.90 7.13 -0.34
CA ALA A 86 6.53 7.49 0.04
C ALA A 86 6.10 8.88 -0.48
N ALA A 87 7.03 9.85 -0.48
CA ALA A 87 6.81 11.20 -1.00
C ALA A 87 6.63 11.28 -2.53
N ASP A 88 7.03 10.25 -3.27
CA ASP A 88 6.90 10.17 -4.73
C ASP A 88 5.50 9.67 -5.15
N HIS A 89 4.71 9.14 -4.21
CA HIS A 89 3.35 8.68 -4.50
C HIS A 89 2.38 9.86 -4.55
N PRO A 90 1.42 9.85 -5.47
CA PRO A 90 0.46 10.93 -5.61
C PRO A 90 -0.31 11.11 -4.30
N VAL A 91 -0.47 12.36 -3.89
CA VAL A 91 -1.48 12.70 -2.89
C VAL A 91 -2.83 12.34 -3.49
N TYR A 92 -3.53 11.42 -2.86
CA TYR A 92 -4.91 11.11 -3.21
C TYR A 92 -5.74 12.34 -2.82
N ARG A 93 -6.04 13.20 -3.79
CA ARG A 93 -6.95 14.33 -3.61
C ARG A 93 -8.37 13.80 -3.72
N THR A 94 -9.19 14.13 -2.74
CA THR A 94 -10.65 13.97 -2.77
C THR A 94 -11.28 14.93 -3.76
#